data_AF-A0A6G7XH98-F1
#
_entry.id   AF-A0A6G7XH98-F1
#
_cell.length_a   1.000
_cell.length_b   1.000
_cell.length_c   1.000
_cell.angle_alpha   90.00
_cell.angle_beta   90.00
_cell.angle_gamma   90.00
#
_symmetry.space_group_name_H-M   'P 1'
#
loop_
_entity.id
_entity.type
_entity.pdbx_description
1 polymer ?
#
loop_
_entity_poly.entity_id
_entity_poly.type
_entity_poly.pdbx_seq_one_letter_code
_entity_poly.pdbx_strand_id
1 'polypeptide(L)' 'MFGNLSGPTMFVILFIVLLLFGAPKLPGLAKSLGQSMRILKKEVRPDDAAKAGEEPSAEKPDAEKPGSEK' A
#
# COMPACT_ATOMS: atom_id res chain seq x y z
N MET A 1 28.73 11.73 4.90
CA MET A 1 28.53 10.30 5.21
C MET A 1 27.07 9.82 5.07
N PHE A 2 26.22 10.48 4.27
CA PHE A 2 24.82 10.07 4.06
C PHE A 2 24.57 9.32 2.74
N GLY A 3 25.61 9.07 1.95
CA GLY A 3 25.51 8.46 0.60
C GLY A 3 25.01 7.02 0.58
N ASN A 4 25.00 6.32 1.72
CA ASN A 4 24.52 4.94 1.82
C ASN A 4 23.02 4.83 2.22
N LEU A 5 22.37 5.93 2.64
CA LEU A 5 20.98 5.88 3.10
C LEU A 5 19.94 5.99 1.98
N SER A 6 20.29 6.60 0.85
CA SER A 6 19.26 7.02 -0.12
C SER A 6 18.92 5.96 -1.17
N GLY A 7 19.89 5.13 -1.58
CA GLY A 7 19.68 4.16 -2.67
C GLY A 7 19.39 2.74 -2.17
N PRO A 8 20.42 1.96 -1.81
CA PRO A 8 20.25 0.52 -1.55
C PRO A 8 19.42 0.22 -0.30
N THR A 9 19.53 1.05 0.74
CA THR A 9 18.85 0.85 2.02
C THR A 9 17.32 0.80 1.87
N MET A 10 16.76 1.61 0.96
CA MET A 10 15.33 1.62 0.69
C MET A 10 14.84 0.29 0.08
N PHE A 11 15.64 -0.30 -0.81
CA PHE A 11 15.36 -1.62 -1.38
C PHE A 11 15.49 -2.75 -0.36
N VAL A 12 16.49 -2.68 0.53
CA VAL A 12 16.67 -3.67 1.61
C VAL A 12 15.46 -3.66 2.56
N ILE A 13 14.98 -2.48 2.95
CA ILE A 13 13.79 -2.35 3.80
C ILE A 13 12.56 -2.90 3.07
N LEU A 14 12.36 -2.54 1.80
CA LEU A 14 11.27 -3.07 1.00
C LEU A 14 11.29 -4.59 0.93
N PHE A 15 12.47 -5.19 0.73
CA PHE A 15 12.65 -6.63 0.69
C PHE A 15 12.27 -7.29 2.02
N ILE A 16 12.71 -6.72 3.15
CA ILE A 16 12.34 -7.20 4.49
C ILE A 16 10.82 -7.13 4.67
N VAL A 17 10.18 -6.00 4.35
CA VAL A 17 8.71 -5.85 4.46
C VAL A 17 7.99 -6.88 3.58
N LEU A 18 8.49 -7.14 2.36
CA LEU A 18 7.92 -8.13 1.46
C LEU A 18 8.03 -9.56 2.01
N LEU A 19 9.11 -9.89 2.73
CA LEU A 19 9.26 -11.18 3.39
C LEU A 19 8.32 -11.35 4.60
N LEU A 20 8.08 -10.28 5.37
CA LEU A 20 7.19 -10.33 6.54
C LEU A 20 5.70 -10.32 6.16
N PHE A 21 5.31 -9.46 5.20
CA PHE A 21 3.92 -9.23 4.85
C PHE A 21 3.48 -9.97 3.58
N GLY A 22 4.40 -10.27 2.66
CA GLY A 22 4.10 -10.84 1.35
C GLY A 22 3.66 -9.79 0.33
N ALA A 23 4.00 -10.04 -0.95
CA ALA A 23 3.62 -9.19 -2.08
C ALA A 23 2.12 -8.84 -2.20
N PRO A 24 1.15 -9.75 -1.97
CA PRO A 24 -0.26 -9.41 -2.12
C PRO A 24 -0.85 -8.59 -0.96
N LYS A 25 -0.17 -8.50 0.20
CA LYS A 25 -0.69 -7.79 1.39
C LYS A 25 -0.31 -6.32 1.42
N LEU A 26 0.83 -5.94 0.84
CA LEU A 26 1.24 -4.55 0.67
C LEU A 26 0.20 -3.65 -0.01
N PRO A 27 -0.39 -4.03 -1.18
CA PRO A 27 -1.39 -3.19 -1.84
C PRO A 27 -2.69 -3.08 -1.03
N GLY A 28 -3.05 -4.11 -0.27
CA GLY A 28 -4.22 -4.08 0.63
C GLY A 28 -4.04 -3.07 1.76
N LEU A 29 -2.89 -3.11 2.44
CA LEU A 29 -2.56 -2.18 3.53
C LEU A 29 -2.45 -0.73 3.04
N ALA A 30 -1.85 -0.51 1.86
CA ALA A 30 -1.74 0.82 1.26
C ALA A 30 -3.13 1.40 0.93
N LYS A 31 -4.05 0.59 0.40
CA LYS A 31 -5.42 1.03 0.12
C LYS A 31 -6.19 1.39 1.40
N SER A 32 -6.16 0.53 2.42
CA SER A 32 -6.89 0.81 3.66
C SER A 32 -6.36 2.06 4.37
N LEU A 33 -5.02 2.23 4.42
CA LEU A 33 -4.40 3.41 5.01
C LEU A 33 -4.67 4.68 4.20
N GLY A 34 -4.60 4.58 2.86
CA GLY A 34 -4.91 5.68 1.95
C GLY A 34 -6.36 6.14 2.05
N GLN A 35 -7.30 5.22 2.22
CA GLN A 35 -8.72 5.53 2.46
C GLN A 35 -8.91 6.29 3.78
N SER A 36 -8.30 5.84 4.88
CA SER A 36 -8.36 6.55 6.16
C SER A 36 -7.73 7.95 6.10
N MET A 37 -6.58 8.08 5.43
CA MET A 37 -5.91 9.38 5.25
C MET A 37 -6.73 10.33 4.37
N ARG A 38 -7.41 9.81 3.34
CA ARG A 38 -8.28 10.61 2.46
C ARG A 38 -9.47 11.17 3.23
N ILE A 39 -10.10 10.38 4.09
CA ILE A 39 -11.22 10.79 4.94
C ILE A 39 -10.75 11.86 5.94
N LEU A 40 -9.66 11.59 6.67
CA LEU A 40 -9.08 12.55 7.61
C LEU A 40 -8.70 13.86 6.92
N LYS A 41 -8.07 13.80 5.74
CA LYS A 41 -7.68 15.01 5.02
C LYS A 41 -8.89 15.81 4.52
N LYS A 42 -9.97 15.14 4.16
CA LYS A 42 -11.24 15.77 3.74
C LYS A 42 -11.93 16.50 4.90
N GLU A 43 -11.87 15.94 6.10
CA GLU A 43 -12.41 16.57 7.31
C GLU A 43 -11.53 17.72 7.81
N VAL A 44 -10.21 17.56 7.76
CA VAL A 44 -9.25 18.57 8.26
C VAL A 44 -9.06 19.72 7.26
N ARG A 45 -9.25 19.49 5.96
CA ARG A 45 -9.14 20.51 4.91
C ARG A 45 -10.24 20.34 3.84
N PRO A 46 -11.45 20.84 4.11
CA PRO A 46 -12.59 20.68 3.20
C PRO A 46 -12.37 21.29 1.80
N ASP A 47 -11.57 22.35 1.69
CA ASP A 47 -11.27 23.03 0.41
C ASP A 47 -10.22 22.32 -0.48
N ASP A 48 -9.36 21.45 0.06
CA ASP A 48 -8.22 20.83 -0.66
C ASP A 48 -8.60 19.49 -1.35
N ALA A 49 -9.83 19.01 -1.15
CA ALA A 49 -10.26 17.68 -1.56
C ALA A 49 -10.45 17.51 -3.09
N ALA A 50 -10.55 18.60 -3.85
CA ALA A 50 -10.78 18.57 -5.29
C ALA A 50 -9.55 18.13 -6.12
N LYS A 51 -8.34 18.13 -5.52
CA LYS A 51 -7.08 17.86 -6.26
C LYS A 51 -6.47 16.48 -6.03
N ALA A 52 -7.05 15.65 -5.16
CA ALA A 52 -6.46 14.37 -4.73
C ALA A 52 -7.10 13.14 -5.38
N GLY A 53 -7.62 13.28 -6.60
CA GLY A 53 -8.22 12.19 -7.37
C GLY A 53 -7.28 11.64 -8.43
N GLU A 54 -6.42 10.71 -8.05
CA GLU A 54 -5.95 9.69 -9.00
C GLU A 54 -5.95 8.35 -8.25
N GLU A 55 -6.84 7.46 -8.68
CA GLU A 55 -7.05 6.14 -8.10
C GLU A 55 -6.04 5.16 -8.70
N PRO A 56 -5.32 4.36 -7.89
CA PRO A 56 -4.95 3.03 -8.32
C PRO A 56 -6.09 2.09 -7.92
N SER A 57 -7.07 1.98 -8.82
CA SER A 57 -7.94 0.81 -8.86
C SER A 57 -7.06 -0.39 -9.23
N ALA A 58 -6.57 -1.09 -8.21
CA ALA A 58 -6.02 -2.43 -8.37
C ALA A 58 -7.09 -3.42 -7.93
N GLU A 59 -8.06 -3.66 -8.80
CA GLU A 59 -9.02 -4.75 -8.65
C GLU A 59 -8.30 -6.11 -8.45
N LYS A 60 -9.00 -7.05 -7.82
CA LYS A 60 -8.54 -8.35 -7.28
C LYS A 60 -7.81 -9.24 -8.31
N PRO A 61 -6.96 -10.15 -7.82
CA PRO A 61 -7.34 -11.57 -7.84
C PRO A 61 -7.30 -12.10 -6.40
N ASP A 62 -8.44 -12.33 -5.76
CA ASP A 62 -9.14 -13.62 -5.79
C ASP A 62 -8.16 -14.80 -5.67
N ALA A 63 -7.90 -15.13 -4.41
CA ALA A 63 -7.45 -16.45 -4.02
C ALA A 63 -8.67 -17.39 -4.10
N GLU A 64 -8.93 -17.93 -5.28
CA GLU A 64 -9.66 -19.19 -5.44
C GLU A 64 -8.56 -20.29 -5.40
N LYS A 65 -8.47 -21.26 -4.50
CA LYS A 65 -9.46 -21.97 -3.68
C LYS A 65 -8.73 -22.78 -2.59
N PRO A 66 -9.24 -22.91 -1.36
CA PRO A 66 -8.90 -24.04 -0.49
C PRO A 66 -9.68 -25.25 -1.01
N GLY A 67 -8.99 -26.32 -1.39
CA GLY A 67 -9.61 -27.50 -1.99
C GLY A 67 -8.83 -28.77 -1.67
N SER A 68 -9.23 -29.39 -0.56
CA SER A 68 -8.97 -30.77 -0.23
C SER A 68 -9.35 -31.72 -1.39
N GLU A 69 -8.81 -32.94 -1.28
CA GLU A 69 -9.36 -34.19 -1.82
C GLU A 69 -8.69 -34.76 -3.09
N LYS A 70 -7.79 -35.72 -2.84
CA LYS A 70 -7.73 -36.99 -3.59
C LYS A 70 -7.66 -38.11 -2.57
#